data_AF-A0A078JDR0-F1
#
_entry.id   AF-A0A078JDR0-F1
#
_cell.length_a   1.000
_cell.length_b   1.000
_cell.length_c   1.000
_cell.angle_alpha   90.00
_cell.angle_beta   90.00
_cell.angle_gamma   90.00
#
_symmetry.space_group_name_H-M   'P 1'
#
loop_
_entity.id
_entity.type
_entity.pdbx_description
1 polymer ?
#
loop_
_entity_poly.entity_id
_entity_poly.type
_entity_poly.pdbx_seq_one_letter_code
_entity_poly.pdbx_strand_id
1 'polypeptide(L)'
;SHIKFVPLTFCSGNRFSIQDLLKARLVHSTDVMSKYLEALFFILVISQKKLELYLWEIKLFARYRSASYSVCLSHQRIWYYLNCLDIRFLCVVGKPVDPEDLRKIEAIVNKQIKDELDVFSKESVLSEAKRIKGLRAVFGEVYPDPVRVVSSGRRVEDLLADPENDEWSSLSSEFCGGTHITNTREAKAFALLSEEGISKGIRRVTAVTTECAFDAMNVASSLEKEVEDASKAEGSALEKKVAALKSRVDSAIMPAAKKADIRAKIALLQNEVRKAQKKIAEQNLKISVKVATEAAESAASDGKTFCIIQLDVGLDAAAVREAVSKVMEKKGMSIMVFSTDETTNKAVVCAGVPDKSDKFKQLDVTEWLTTALGPLKGRCGKGKSGLASGQGTDASQVNAALDLAASFASLKLN
;
A
#
# COMPACT_ATOMS: atom_id res chain seq x y z
N SER A 1 -33.25 45.76 -21.88
CA SER A 1 -32.20 44.79 -22.28
C SER A 1 -32.79 43.39 -22.19
N HIS A 2 -33.43 42.87 -23.24
CA HIS A 2 -32.78 42.18 -24.38
C HIS A 2 -32.16 40.82 -23.92
N ILE A 3 -32.60 39.63 -24.37
CA ILE A 3 -33.33 39.25 -25.59
C ILE A 3 -34.22 37.98 -25.41
N LYS A 4 -35.35 38.00 -26.14
CA LYS A 4 -36.26 36.96 -26.68
C LYS A 4 -36.06 35.47 -26.36
N PHE A 5 -37.18 34.80 -26.09
CA PHE A 5 -37.47 33.45 -26.61
C PHE A 5 -38.16 33.55 -27.99
N VAL A 6 -37.90 32.59 -28.89
CA VAL A 6 -38.60 32.40 -30.19
C VAL A 6 -38.81 30.88 -30.38
N PRO A 7 -40.00 30.42 -30.82
CA PRO A 7 -40.31 28.99 -30.92
C PRO A 7 -39.84 28.36 -32.23
N LEU A 8 -39.69 27.03 -32.23
CA LEU A 8 -39.59 26.19 -33.43
C LEU A 8 -40.50 24.97 -33.28
N THR A 9 -41.19 24.61 -34.36
CA THR A 9 -42.26 23.59 -34.38
C THR A 9 -42.01 22.60 -35.52
N PHE A 10 -42.26 21.31 -35.27
CA PHE A 10 -42.19 20.17 -36.21
C PHE A 10 -40.77 19.87 -36.77
N CYS A 11 -40.40 18.64 -37.18
CA CYS A 11 -41.22 17.48 -37.56
C CYS A 11 -40.52 16.12 -37.24
N SER A 12 -41.20 15.02 -37.57
CA SER A 12 -40.83 13.61 -37.32
C SER A 12 -39.41 13.17 -37.72
N GLY A 13 -38.79 12.32 -36.90
CA GLY A 13 -37.60 11.55 -37.29
C GLY A 13 -36.94 10.79 -36.13
N ASN A 14 -37.13 9.47 -36.05
CA ASN A 14 -36.55 8.63 -35.00
C ASN A 14 -35.00 8.69 -34.98
N ARG A 15 -34.43 9.03 -33.82
CA ARG A 15 -33.14 8.52 -33.32
C ARG A 15 -32.90 8.98 -31.87
N PHE A 16 -33.05 8.07 -30.91
CA PHE A 16 -32.67 8.32 -29.51
C PHE A 16 -31.20 7.96 -29.31
N SER A 17 -30.43 8.90 -28.75
CA SER A 17 -29.05 8.67 -28.28
C SER A 17 -29.09 8.24 -26.82
N ILE A 18 -28.52 7.08 -26.48
CA ILE A 18 -28.39 6.65 -25.08
C ILE A 18 -27.14 7.32 -24.48
N GLN A 19 -27.27 8.59 -24.08
CA GLN A 19 -26.25 9.31 -23.33
C GLN A 19 -26.69 9.81 -21.94
N ASP A 20 -27.97 9.70 -21.60
CA ASP A 20 -28.50 10.03 -20.27
C ASP A 20 -29.06 8.79 -19.59
N LEU A 21 -28.34 8.26 -18.58
CA LEU A 21 -28.87 7.49 -17.42
C LEU A 21 -27.75 7.06 -16.44
N LEU A 22 -26.97 8.03 -15.94
CA LEU A 22 -26.07 7.81 -14.78
C LEU A 22 -26.09 9.01 -13.82
N LYS A 23 -27.16 9.12 -13.04
CA LYS A 23 -27.20 9.89 -11.79
C LYS A 23 -27.94 9.09 -10.72
N ALA A 24 -27.19 8.53 -9.79
CA ALA A 24 -27.65 8.14 -8.47
C ALA A 24 -26.57 8.59 -7.48
N ARG A 25 -26.92 9.47 -6.53
CA ARG A 25 -25.98 10.06 -5.58
C ARG A 25 -26.45 9.76 -4.17
N LEU A 26 -26.12 8.57 -3.69
CA LEU A 26 -26.50 8.10 -2.35
C LEU A 26 -25.81 8.93 -1.26
N VAL A 27 -26.62 9.43 -0.32
CA VAL A 27 -26.19 10.03 0.94
C VAL A 27 -27.17 9.57 2.01
N HIS A 28 -26.70 8.83 3.01
CA HIS A 28 -27.52 8.33 4.12
C HIS A 28 -26.98 8.82 5.47
N SER A 29 -27.80 9.58 6.19
CA SER A 29 -27.52 10.07 7.54
C SER A 29 -28.29 9.24 8.57
N THR A 30 -27.59 8.51 9.44
CA THR A 30 -28.09 8.12 10.77
C THR A 30 -26.90 7.99 11.71
N ASP A 31 -26.98 8.62 12.87
CA ASP A 31 -26.02 8.42 13.97
C ASP A 31 -26.18 7.01 14.59
N VAL A 32 -25.21 6.61 15.43
CA VAL A 32 -25.08 5.30 16.11
C VAL A 32 -24.54 4.14 15.25
N MET A 33 -23.26 3.79 15.49
CA MET A 33 -22.49 2.69 14.88
C MET A 33 -23.23 1.33 14.81
N SER A 34 -24.10 1.01 15.78
CA SER A 34 -24.85 -0.25 15.79
C SER A 34 -25.86 -0.40 14.63
N LYS A 35 -26.29 0.71 14.00
CA LYS A 35 -27.24 0.71 12.87
C LYS A 35 -26.57 0.73 11.49
N TYR A 36 -25.23 0.68 11.43
CA TYR A 36 -24.47 0.67 10.18
C TYR A 36 -24.31 -0.73 9.56
N LEU A 37 -24.45 -1.77 10.38
CA LEU A 37 -24.11 -3.15 10.02
C LEU A 37 -25.08 -3.76 8.99
N GLU A 38 -26.34 -3.34 8.99
CA GLU A 38 -27.38 -3.83 8.06
C GLU A 38 -27.49 -2.94 6.80
N ALA A 39 -27.06 -1.67 6.89
CA ALA A 39 -27.15 -0.70 5.79
C ALA A 39 -26.25 -1.05 4.58
N LEU A 40 -25.27 -1.94 4.74
CA LEU A 40 -24.48 -2.44 3.61
C LEU A 40 -25.21 -3.47 2.74
N PHE A 41 -26.31 -4.05 3.22
CA PHE A 41 -26.97 -5.15 2.50
C PHE A 41 -27.65 -4.70 1.21
N PHE A 42 -28.26 -3.50 1.19
CA PHE A 42 -29.13 -3.11 0.08
C PHE A 42 -28.45 -2.82 -1.25
N ILE A 43 -27.12 -2.83 -1.34
CA ILE A 43 -26.49 -2.50 -2.62
C ILE A 43 -25.45 -3.53 -3.04
N LEU A 44 -25.65 -4.77 -2.58
CA LEU A 44 -25.21 -5.99 -3.29
C LEU A 44 -26.12 -6.35 -4.48
N VAL A 45 -27.24 -5.64 -4.64
CA VAL A 45 -28.39 -6.16 -5.39
C VAL A 45 -28.65 -5.40 -6.70
N ILE A 46 -27.58 -5.25 -7.50
CA ILE A 46 -27.70 -5.02 -8.95
C ILE A 46 -27.29 -6.32 -9.64
N SER A 47 -28.25 -7.05 -10.21
CA SER A 47 -27.99 -8.30 -10.90
C SER A 47 -27.02 -8.11 -12.08
N GLN A 48 -26.05 -9.03 -12.24
CA GLN A 48 -25.14 -9.08 -13.40
C GLN A 48 -25.85 -9.41 -14.74
N LYS A 49 -27.19 -9.52 -14.79
CA LYS A 49 -28.00 -9.70 -16.01
C LYS A 49 -28.05 -8.48 -16.96
N LYS A 50 -26.99 -7.68 -17.01
CA LYS A 50 -26.82 -6.61 -18.02
C LYS A 50 -25.90 -7.00 -19.20
N LEU A 51 -25.22 -8.16 -19.14
CA LEU A 51 -24.29 -8.60 -20.20
C LEU A 51 -24.87 -9.66 -21.15
N GLU A 52 -25.61 -10.66 -20.66
CA GLU A 52 -26.11 -11.76 -21.49
C GLU A 52 -27.13 -11.32 -22.56
N LEU A 53 -27.99 -10.34 -22.25
CA LEU A 53 -28.93 -9.76 -23.20
C LEU A 53 -28.22 -8.98 -24.32
N TYR A 54 -27.11 -8.30 -24.01
CA TYR A 54 -26.34 -7.53 -25.01
C TYR A 54 -25.53 -8.43 -25.97
N LEU A 55 -25.11 -9.61 -25.52
CA LEU A 55 -24.33 -10.55 -26.35
C LEU A 55 -25.13 -11.19 -27.49
N TRP A 56 -26.47 -11.12 -27.45
CA TRP A 56 -27.32 -11.62 -28.54
C TRP A 56 -27.41 -10.62 -29.72
N GLU A 57 -27.47 -9.31 -29.45
CA GLU A 57 -27.57 -8.27 -30.50
C GLU A 57 -26.21 -7.92 -31.14
N ILE A 58 -25.09 -8.13 -30.43
CA ILE A 58 -23.74 -7.74 -30.90
C ILE A 58 -23.24 -8.59 -32.10
N LYS A 59 -23.88 -9.71 -32.44
CA LYS A 59 -23.55 -10.48 -33.67
C LYS A 59 -23.90 -9.76 -34.98
N LEU A 60 -24.69 -8.68 -34.96
CA LEU A 60 -25.16 -8.02 -36.18
C LEU A 60 -24.35 -6.78 -36.61
N PHE A 61 -23.47 -6.25 -35.75
CA PHE A 61 -22.84 -4.92 -35.95
C PHE A 61 -21.31 -4.92 -36.17
N ALA A 62 -20.74 -6.06 -36.55
CA ALA A 62 -19.32 -6.16 -36.92
C ALA A 62 -19.02 -5.67 -38.35
N ARG A 63 -19.31 -4.40 -38.66
CA ARG A 63 -18.88 -3.77 -39.93
C ARG A 63 -18.72 -2.24 -39.81
N TYR A 64 -17.64 -1.74 -40.43
CA TYR A 64 -17.18 -0.34 -40.53
C TYR A 64 -16.29 0.23 -39.40
N ARG A 65 -15.48 1.22 -39.80
CA ARG A 65 -14.10 1.44 -39.34
C ARG A 65 -13.83 2.94 -39.15
N SER A 66 -12.94 3.27 -38.21
CA SER A 66 -12.03 4.44 -38.19
C SER A 66 -12.57 5.88 -38.34
N ALA A 67 -12.34 6.72 -37.32
CA ALA A 67 -11.72 8.06 -37.44
C ALA A 67 -11.35 8.63 -36.03
N SER A 68 -10.50 9.66 -35.96
CA SER A 68 -9.79 10.10 -34.74
C SER A 68 -10.08 11.57 -34.32
N TYR A 69 -9.55 11.93 -33.15
CA TYR A 69 -9.40 13.27 -32.51
C TYR A 69 -10.60 13.81 -31.69
N SER A 70 -10.43 14.57 -30.58
CA SER A 70 -9.48 14.67 -29.44
C SER A 70 -9.71 16.03 -28.74
N VAL A 71 -9.26 16.17 -27.47
CA VAL A 71 -9.30 17.36 -26.57
C VAL A 71 -10.69 17.64 -25.97
N CYS A 72 -10.91 18.00 -24.70
CA CYS A 72 -10.27 17.87 -23.35
C CYS A 72 -11.37 18.26 -22.32
N LEU A 73 -11.42 17.94 -21.02
CA LEU A 73 -10.68 17.18 -19.98
C LEU A 73 -11.77 16.73 -18.93
N SER A 74 -11.57 16.08 -17.79
CA SER A 74 -10.39 15.67 -17.00
C SER A 74 -10.35 14.14 -16.80
N HIS A 75 -9.23 13.51 -17.17
CA HIS A 75 -9.09 12.06 -17.15
C HIS A 75 -8.35 11.56 -15.90
N GLN A 76 -8.90 10.54 -15.24
CA GLN A 76 -8.10 9.39 -14.85
C GLN A 76 -8.60 8.17 -15.64
N ARG A 77 -7.85 7.78 -16.67
CA ARG A 77 -8.07 6.52 -17.39
C ARG A 77 -7.47 5.39 -16.56
N ILE A 78 -8.26 4.35 -16.31
CA ILE A 78 -7.75 3.00 -16.13
C ILE A 78 -8.50 2.13 -17.13
N TRP A 79 -7.79 1.64 -18.14
CA TRP A 79 -8.22 0.48 -18.91
C TRP A 79 -7.88 -0.76 -18.07
N TYR A 80 -8.81 -1.68 -17.85
CA TYR A 80 -8.59 -3.14 -17.90
C TYR A 80 -9.95 -3.86 -17.81
N TYR A 81 -10.10 -4.90 -18.63
CA TYR A 81 -11.11 -5.98 -18.64
C TYR A 81 -12.42 -5.83 -17.82
N LEU A 82 -13.54 -5.79 -18.55
CA LEU A 82 -14.89 -6.09 -18.05
C LEU A 82 -14.99 -7.55 -17.57
N ASN A 83 -14.56 -7.83 -16.33
CA ASN A 83 -14.91 -9.06 -15.60
C ASN A 83 -15.29 -8.79 -14.14
N CYS A 84 -15.03 -7.58 -13.61
CA CYS A 84 -15.49 -7.19 -12.29
C CYS A 84 -16.14 -5.81 -12.29
N LEU A 85 -17.34 -5.70 -11.72
CA LEU A 85 -17.98 -4.41 -11.43
C LEU A 85 -17.82 -4.13 -9.93
N ASP A 86 -16.92 -3.22 -9.59
CA ASP A 86 -16.78 -2.72 -8.23
C ASP A 86 -18.07 -2.06 -7.75
N ILE A 87 -18.48 -2.42 -6.54
CA ILE A 87 -19.67 -1.96 -5.87
C ILE A 87 -19.25 -0.82 -4.91
N ARG A 88 -19.81 0.41 -5.05
CA ARG A 88 -19.28 1.63 -4.38
C ARG A 88 -20.35 2.54 -3.79
N PHE A 89 -20.32 2.80 -2.47
CA PHE A 89 -21.33 3.61 -1.76
C PHE A 89 -20.75 4.63 -0.81
N LEU A 90 -21.57 5.65 -0.48
CA LEU A 90 -21.23 6.67 0.50
C LEU A 90 -22.01 6.45 1.80
N CYS A 91 -21.30 6.46 2.92
CA CYS A 91 -21.86 6.43 4.27
C CYS A 91 -21.45 7.72 5.02
N VAL A 92 -22.34 8.20 5.90
CA VAL A 92 -22.07 9.39 6.71
C VAL A 92 -21.50 8.96 8.06
N VAL A 93 -20.18 8.72 8.13
CA VAL A 93 -19.48 8.39 9.39
C VAL A 93 -18.52 9.53 9.74
N GLY A 94 -18.59 10.04 10.97
CA GLY A 94 -17.74 11.14 11.45
C GLY A 94 -16.26 10.79 11.65
N LYS A 95 -15.90 9.49 11.67
CA LYS A 95 -14.56 8.95 11.94
C LYS A 95 -14.24 7.81 10.96
N PRO A 96 -12.96 7.46 10.73
CA PRO A 96 -12.58 6.20 10.07
C PRO A 96 -13.22 4.99 10.75
N VAL A 97 -13.63 4.00 9.96
CA VAL A 97 -14.19 2.75 10.48
C VAL A 97 -13.03 1.84 10.92
N ASP A 98 -13.15 1.24 12.10
CA ASP A 98 -12.13 0.32 12.61
C ASP A 98 -12.09 -0.99 11.81
N PRO A 99 -10.92 -1.62 11.57
CA PRO A 99 -10.83 -2.91 10.91
C PRO A 99 -11.71 -4.02 11.52
N GLU A 100 -11.95 -3.99 12.84
CA GLU A 100 -12.87 -4.92 13.51
C GLU A 100 -14.33 -4.68 13.09
N ASP A 101 -14.74 -3.42 12.95
CA ASP A 101 -16.09 -3.09 12.49
C ASP A 101 -16.26 -3.38 10.99
N LEU A 102 -15.23 -3.16 10.18
CA LEU A 102 -15.20 -3.64 8.78
C LEU A 102 -15.33 -5.16 8.69
N ARG A 103 -14.71 -5.91 9.60
CA ARG A 103 -14.84 -7.37 9.67
C ARG A 103 -16.25 -7.80 10.07
N LYS A 104 -16.89 -7.14 11.04
CA LYS A 104 -18.29 -7.40 11.43
C LYS A 104 -19.25 -7.12 10.27
N ILE A 105 -19.05 -6.01 9.55
CA ILE A 105 -19.82 -5.65 8.35
C ILE A 105 -19.72 -6.78 7.30
N GLU A 106 -18.49 -7.19 6.94
CA GLU A 106 -18.26 -8.24 5.96
C GLU A 106 -18.85 -9.59 6.41
N ALA A 107 -18.76 -9.92 7.70
CA ALA A 107 -19.32 -11.14 8.27
C ALA A 107 -20.86 -11.16 8.25
N ILE A 108 -21.53 -10.03 8.51
CA ILE A 108 -23.01 -9.95 8.49
C ILE A 108 -23.53 -10.10 7.06
N VAL A 109 -22.93 -9.41 6.09
CA VAL A 109 -23.34 -9.54 4.68
C VAL A 109 -23.14 -10.98 4.19
N ASN A 110 -21.98 -11.60 4.46
CA ASN A 110 -21.75 -13.00 4.09
C ASN A 110 -22.67 -13.97 4.85
N LYS A 111 -23.07 -13.67 6.09
CA LYS A 111 -24.11 -14.44 6.80
C LYS A 111 -25.45 -14.35 6.08
N GLN A 112 -25.91 -13.15 5.71
CA GLN A 112 -27.18 -12.96 5.00
C GLN A 112 -27.19 -13.53 3.56
N ILE A 113 -26.03 -13.67 2.92
CA ILE A 113 -25.87 -14.47 1.68
C ILE A 113 -26.05 -15.96 1.98
N LYS A 114 -25.43 -16.46 3.05
CA LYS A 114 -25.51 -17.86 3.50
C LYS A 114 -26.90 -18.26 4.02
N ASP A 115 -27.65 -17.31 4.59
CA ASP A 115 -29.02 -17.51 5.07
C ASP A 115 -30.05 -17.59 3.91
N GLU A 116 -29.61 -17.45 2.64
CA GLU A 116 -30.40 -17.59 1.40
C GLU A 116 -31.76 -16.86 1.44
N LEU A 117 -31.76 -15.58 1.83
CA LEU A 117 -32.98 -14.79 1.96
C LEU A 117 -33.57 -14.44 0.58
N ASP A 118 -34.88 -14.66 0.41
CA ASP A 118 -35.61 -14.21 -0.78
C ASP A 118 -35.76 -12.69 -0.82
N VAL A 119 -35.71 -12.12 -2.02
CA VAL A 119 -35.85 -10.68 -2.28
C VAL A 119 -37.20 -10.42 -2.96
N PHE A 120 -38.06 -9.67 -2.28
CA PHE A 120 -39.40 -9.33 -2.74
C PHE A 120 -39.43 -7.87 -3.21
N SER A 121 -40.23 -7.58 -4.25
CA SER A 121 -40.49 -6.20 -4.67
C SER A 121 -41.93 -6.00 -5.10
N LYS A 122 -42.52 -4.86 -4.74
CA LYS A 122 -43.92 -4.54 -5.02
C LYS A 122 -44.14 -3.02 -5.11
N GLU A 123 -45.07 -2.63 -5.95
CA GLU A 123 -45.59 -1.26 -5.99
C GLU A 123 -46.62 -1.04 -4.87
N SER A 124 -46.49 0.05 -4.14
CA SER A 124 -47.36 0.43 -3.02
C SER A 124 -47.62 1.93 -3.03
N VAL A 125 -48.70 2.35 -2.35
CA VAL A 125 -49.01 3.77 -2.17
C VAL A 125 -47.91 4.43 -1.35
N LEU A 126 -47.41 5.57 -1.82
CA LEU A 126 -46.26 6.25 -1.23
C LEU A 126 -46.48 6.67 0.23
N SER A 127 -47.73 6.93 0.65
CA SER A 127 -48.07 7.23 2.05
C SER A 127 -47.83 6.02 2.97
N GLU A 128 -48.33 4.85 2.60
CA GLU A 128 -48.24 3.64 3.41
C GLU A 128 -46.82 3.07 3.39
N ALA A 129 -46.17 3.08 2.23
CA ALA A 129 -44.80 2.62 2.08
C ALA A 129 -43.82 3.43 2.96
N LYS A 130 -44.07 4.73 3.17
CA LYS A 130 -43.28 5.59 4.07
C LYS A 130 -43.45 5.29 5.57
N ARG A 131 -44.49 4.55 5.96
CA ARG A 131 -44.73 4.17 7.37
C ARG A 131 -43.88 2.97 7.80
N ILE A 132 -43.37 2.19 6.85
CA ILE A 132 -42.57 0.99 7.13
C ILE A 132 -41.32 1.37 7.93
N LYS A 133 -41.23 0.85 9.15
CA LYS A 133 -40.11 1.07 10.06
C LYS A 133 -38.82 0.47 9.48
N GLY A 134 -37.72 1.21 9.60
CA GLY A 134 -36.42 0.80 9.05
C GLY A 134 -36.22 1.08 7.56
N LEU A 135 -37.29 1.35 6.81
CA LEU A 135 -37.22 1.58 5.36
C LEU A 135 -36.30 2.75 5.00
N ARG A 136 -35.42 2.51 4.03
CA ARG A 136 -34.46 3.50 3.52
C ARG A 136 -34.95 4.14 2.21
N ALA A 137 -34.77 5.46 2.14
CA ALA A 137 -35.07 6.28 0.97
C ALA A 137 -34.01 7.38 0.85
N VAL A 138 -33.72 7.80 -0.37
CA VAL A 138 -32.69 8.81 -0.68
C VAL A 138 -33.19 10.19 -0.27
N PHE A 139 -32.41 10.90 0.54
CA PHE A 139 -32.79 12.20 1.05
C PHE A 139 -32.84 13.26 -0.06
N GLY A 140 -33.99 13.92 -0.21
CA GLY A 140 -34.21 15.00 -1.18
C GLY A 140 -34.68 14.55 -2.57
N GLU A 141 -34.89 13.26 -2.80
CA GLU A 141 -35.50 12.75 -4.03
C GLU A 141 -37.03 12.70 -3.93
N VAL A 142 -37.70 12.95 -5.05
CA VAL A 142 -39.17 12.85 -5.18
C VAL A 142 -39.48 11.48 -5.78
N TYR A 143 -40.10 10.62 -4.97
CA TYR A 143 -40.56 9.31 -5.40
C TYR A 143 -41.94 9.40 -6.08
N PRO A 144 -42.21 8.60 -7.12
CA PRO A 144 -43.54 8.48 -7.72
C PRO A 144 -44.52 7.82 -6.74
N ASP A 145 -45.81 7.97 -7.03
CA ASP A 145 -46.90 7.25 -6.37
C ASP A 145 -47.73 6.54 -7.45
N PRO A 146 -47.80 5.18 -7.48
CA PRO A 146 -47.19 4.26 -6.53
C PRO A 146 -45.66 4.23 -6.58
N VAL A 147 -45.05 3.86 -5.45
CA VAL A 147 -43.60 3.67 -5.29
C VAL A 147 -43.27 2.17 -5.26
N ARG A 148 -42.15 1.79 -5.90
CA ARG A 148 -41.64 0.42 -5.81
C ARG A 148 -40.80 0.24 -4.55
N VAL A 149 -41.31 -0.59 -3.64
CA VAL A 149 -40.62 -1.05 -2.44
C VAL A 149 -39.88 -2.36 -2.75
N VAL A 150 -38.68 -2.52 -2.22
CA VAL A 150 -37.91 -3.77 -2.24
C VAL A 150 -37.60 -4.16 -0.80
N SER A 151 -37.69 -5.45 -0.48
CA SER A 151 -37.50 -6.02 0.85
C SER A 151 -36.75 -7.34 0.76
N SER A 152 -35.79 -7.59 1.66
CA SER A 152 -35.07 -8.87 1.73
C SER A 152 -35.47 -9.65 2.98
N GLY A 153 -35.86 -10.92 2.81
CA GLY A 153 -36.21 -11.85 3.87
C GLY A 153 -37.68 -11.86 4.29
N ARG A 154 -38.45 -10.79 4.05
CA ARG A 154 -39.91 -10.74 4.33
C ARG A 154 -40.65 -10.04 3.20
N ARG A 155 -41.92 -10.42 2.97
CA ARG A 155 -42.72 -9.92 1.84
C ARG A 155 -43.16 -8.48 2.09
N VAL A 156 -43.24 -7.69 1.01
CA VAL A 156 -43.67 -6.29 1.10
C VAL A 156 -45.11 -6.19 1.63
N GLU A 157 -45.96 -7.18 1.36
CA GLU A 157 -47.28 -7.34 1.97
C GLU A 157 -47.24 -7.35 3.50
N ASP A 158 -46.34 -8.12 4.10
CA ASP A 158 -46.23 -8.27 5.56
C ASP A 158 -45.79 -6.95 6.19
N LEU A 159 -44.83 -6.27 5.54
CA LEU A 159 -44.35 -4.95 5.94
C LEU A 159 -45.42 -3.85 5.84
N LEU A 160 -46.34 -3.94 4.88
CA LEU A 160 -47.45 -3.00 4.72
C LEU A 160 -48.64 -3.31 5.66
N ALA A 161 -48.80 -4.57 6.09
CA ALA A 161 -49.85 -4.98 7.01
C ALA A 161 -49.60 -4.52 8.46
N ASP A 162 -48.34 -4.53 8.90
CA ASP A 162 -47.91 -4.08 10.23
C ASP A 162 -46.66 -3.19 10.15
N PRO A 163 -46.75 -1.95 9.60
CA PRO A 163 -45.58 -1.16 9.25
C PRO A 163 -44.76 -0.65 10.45
N GLU A 164 -45.30 -0.68 11.67
CA GLU A 164 -44.66 -0.11 12.87
C GLU A 164 -43.89 -1.15 13.71
N ASN A 165 -43.88 -2.41 13.27
CA ASN A 165 -43.19 -3.53 13.91
C ASN A 165 -41.69 -3.28 14.11
N ASP A 166 -41.18 -3.60 15.30
CA ASP A 166 -39.76 -3.45 15.63
C ASP A 166 -38.84 -4.36 14.79
N GLU A 167 -39.28 -5.56 14.40
CA GLU A 167 -38.48 -6.51 13.59
C GLU A 167 -38.02 -5.89 12.27
N TRP A 168 -38.85 -5.05 11.65
CA TRP A 168 -38.54 -4.40 10.36
C TRP A 168 -37.30 -3.50 10.43
N SER A 169 -36.94 -3.01 11.62
CA SER A 169 -35.72 -2.22 11.82
C SER A 169 -34.43 -3.01 11.56
N SER A 170 -34.49 -4.35 11.69
CA SER A 170 -33.38 -5.28 11.42
C SER A 170 -33.38 -5.82 9.98
N LEU A 171 -34.44 -5.51 9.22
CA LEU A 171 -34.58 -5.93 7.84
C LEU A 171 -34.15 -4.85 6.87
N SER A 172 -33.60 -5.33 5.77
CA SER A 172 -33.34 -4.51 4.60
C SER A 172 -34.69 -4.23 3.91
N SER A 173 -35.23 -3.01 4.02
CA SER A 173 -36.28 -2.47 3.14
C SER A 173 -35.88 -1.11 2.51
N GLU A 174 -36.14 -0.89 1.21
CA GLU A 174 -35.85 0.39 0.52
C GLU A 174 -36.84 0.73 -0.60
N PHE A 175 -36.81 1.99 -1.07
CA PHE A 175 -37.43 2.38 -2.34
C PHE A 175 -36.44 2.29 -3.51
N CYS A 176 -36.67 1.38 -4.46
CA CYS A 176 -35.75 1.18 -5.58
C CYS A 176 -36.43 0.76 -6.90
N GLY A 177 -36.08 1.47 -7.98
CA GLY A 177 -36.44 1.13 -9.37
C GLY A 177 -35.44 0.18 -10.07
N GLY A 178 -34.43 -0.32 -9.36
CA GLY A 178 -33.36 -1.15 -9.91
C GLY A 178 -33.74 -2.60 -10.21
N THR A 179 -32.87 -3.29 -10.94
CA THR A 179 -32.98 -4.75 -11.20
C THR A 179 -32.28 -5.54 -10.10
N HIS A 180 -33.07 -6.26 -9.29
CA HIS A 180 -32.57 -7.02 -8.15
C HIS A 180 -32.35 -8.50 -8.47
N ILE A 181 -31.52 -9.18 -7.66
CA ILE A 181 -31.49 -10.65 -7.58
C ILE A 181 -32.79 -11.15 -6.94
N THR A 182 -33.13 -12.42 -7.13
CA THR A 182 -34.32 -13.04 -6.51
C THR A 182 -34.03 -13.64 -5.14
N ASN A 183 -32.79 -14.09 -4.90
CA ASN A 183 -32.35 -14.63 -3.62
C ASN A 183 -30.89 -14.25 -3.34
N THR A 184 -30.54 -13.98 -2.07
CA THR A 184 -29.22 -13.45 -1.68
C THR A 184 -28.06 -14.38 -1.99
N ARG A 185 -28.31 -15.69 -2.12
CA ARG A 185 -27.30 -16.67 -2.57
C ARG A 185 -26.74 -16.38 -3.97
N GLU A 186 -27.48 -15.65 -4.82
CA GLU A 186 -27.01 -15.24 -6.15
C GLU A 186 -25.75 -14.36 -6.08
N ALA A 187 -25.51 -13.66 -4.97
CA ALA A 187 -24.28 -12.90 -4.74
C ALA A 187 -23.05 -13.80 -4.55
N LYS A 188 -23.24 -15.09 -4.21
CA LYS A 188 -22.23 -16.13 -3.89
C LYS A 188 -21.29 -15.85 -2.71
N ALA A 189 -20.67 -14.66 -2.68
CA ALA A 189 -19.73 -14.18 -1.66
C ALA A 189 -19.67 -12.64 -1.68
N PHE A 190 -19.15 -12.03 -0.62
CA PHE A 190 -18.94 -10.59 -0.51
C PHE A 190 -17.57 -10.26 0.11
N ALA A 191 -16.84 -9.33 -0.50
CA ALA A 191 -15.56 -8.83 0.01
C ALA A 191 -15.55 -7.29 0.07
N LEU A 192 -15.32 -6.73 1.26
CA LEU A 192 -15.21 -5.28 1.48
C LEU A 192 -13.78 -4.83 1.22
N LEU A 193 -13.52 -4.19 0.07
CA LEU A 193 -12.17 -3.89 -0.42
C LEU A 193 -11.53 -2.65 0.21
N SER A 194 -12.31 -1.59 0.45
CA SER A 194 -11.79 -0.35 1.03
C SER A 194 -12.85 0.52 1.69
N GLU A 195 -12.38 1.39 2.57
CA GLU A 195 -13.14 2.42 3.27
C GLU A 195 -12.28 3.71 3.22
N GLU A 196 -12.74 4.75 2.52
CA GLU A 196 -11.99 6.01 2.31
C GLU A 196 -12.83 7.27 2.63
N GLY A 197 -12.20 8.30 3.22
CA GLY A 197 -12.87 9.58 3.45
C GLY A 197 -12.94 10.44 2.19
N ILE A 198 -14.13 10.91 1.79
CA ILE A 198 -14.29 11.86 0.67
C ILE A 198 -14.33 13.30 1.16
N SER A 199 -15.12 13.58 2.21
CA SER A 199 -15.32 14.92 2.75
C SER A 199 -15.72 14.84 4.22
N LYS A 200 -15.91 15.99 4.89
CA LYS A 200 -16.17 16.04 6.33
C LYS A 200 -17.44 15.24 6.68
N GLY A 201 -17.26 14.11 7.36
CA GLY A 201 -18.33 13.20 7.76
C GLY A 201 -18.87 12.30 6.65
N ILE A 202 -18.32 12.31 5.43
CA ILE A 202 -18.74 11.43 4.32
C ILE A 202 -17.58 10.55 3.90
N ARG A 203 -17.82 9.25 3.95
CA ARG A 203 -16.86 8.18 3.64
C ARG A 203 -17.42 7.27 2.55
N ARG A 204 -16.55 6.59 1.80
CA ARG A 204 -16.92 5.66 0.73
C ARG A 204 -16.47 4.26 1.11
N VAL A 205 -17.38 3.31 1.01
CA VAL A 205 -17.07 1.89 1.03
C VAL A 205 -17.04 1.37 -0.41
N THR A 206 -16.00 0.60 -0.74
CA THR A 206 -15.93 -0.18 -1.99
C THR A 206 -15.89 -1.65 -1.64
N ALA A 207 -16.68 -2.45 -2.35
CA ALA A 207 -16.78 -3.89 -2.18
C ALA A 207 -16.96 -4.60 -3.53
N VAL A 208 -16.92 -5.93 -3.52
CA VAL A 208 -17.22 -6.79 -4.67
C VAL A 208 -17.99 -8.02 -4.21
N THR A 209 -18.68 -8.65 -5.15
CA THR A 209 -19.43 -9.91 -4.96
C THR A 209 -18.95 -10.99 -5.95
N THR A 210 -19.62 -12.14 -5.95
CA THR A 210 -19.45 -13.25 -6.88
C THR A 210 -17.99 -13.70 -7.02
N GLU A 211 -17.49 -13.90 -8.24
CA GLU A 211 -16.14 -14.43 -8.50
C GLU A 211 -15.05 -13.48 -8.03
N CYS A 212 -15.24 -12.16 -8.16
CA CYS A 212 -14.31 -11.16 -7.66
C CYS A 212 -14.11 -11.22 -6.14
N ALA A 213 -15.18 -11.52 -5.38
CA ALA A 213 -15.08 -11.67 -3.94
C ALA A 213 -14.23 -12.89 -3.56
N PHE A 214 -14.41 -14.01 -4.27
CA PHE A 214 -13.53 -15.17 -4.11
C PHE A 214 -12.08 -14.86 -4.48
N ASP A 215 -11.82 -14.16 -5.59
CA ASP A 215 -10.47 -13.76 -5.98
C ASP A 215 -9.81 -12.86 -4.93
N ALA A 216 -10.53 -11.87 -4.39
CA ALA A 216 -10.06 -11.00 -3.32
C ALA A 216 -9.74 -11.78 -2.03
N MET A 217 -10.57 -12.77 -1.67
CA MET A 217 -10.33 -13.68 -0.52
C MET A 217 -9.16 -14.64 -0.75
N ASN A 218 -8.98 -15.12 -1.99
CA ASN A 218 -7.86 -15.98 -2.38
C ASN A 218 -6.54 -15.22 -2.34
N VAL A 219 -6.51 -13.97 -2.81
CA VAL A 219 -5.36 -13.06 -2.70
C VAL A 219 -5.00 -12.83 -1.23
N ALA A 220 -5.99 -12.62 -0.34
CA ALA A 220 -5.74 -12.54 1.09
C ALA A 220 -5.14 -13.82 1.67
N SER A 221 -5.71 -14.98 1.35
CA SER A 221 -5.25 -16.28 1.82
C SER A 221 -3.84 -16.62 1.33
N SER A 222 -3.44 -16.18 0.13
CA SER A 222 -2.06 -16.29 -0.38
C SER A 222 -1.10 -15.40 0.41
N LEU A 223 -1.43 -14.12 0.57
CA LEU A 223 -0.56 -13.15 1.27
C LEU A 223 -0.41 -13.47 2.76
N GLU A 224 -1.44 -14.04 3.42
CA GLU A 224 -1.31 -14.55 4.79
C GLU A 224 -0.28 -15.68 4.90
N LYS A 225 -0.29 -16.64 3.97
CA LYS A 225 0.70 -17.73 3.93
C LYS A 225 2.10 -17.22 3.67
N GLU A 226 2.27 -16.29 2.72
CA GLU A 226 3.59 -15.75 2.41
C GLU A 226 4.20 -14.93 3.56
N VAL A 227 3.37 -14.26 4.38
CA VAL A 227 3.82 -13.63 5.63
C VAL A 227 4.24 -14.67 6.67
N GLU A 228 3.54 -15.79 6.76
CA GLU A 228 3.93 -16.93 7.62
C GLU A 228 5.17 -17.68 7.10
N ASP A 229 5.47 -17.61 5.81
CA ASP A 229 6.73 -18.11 5.24
C ASP A 229 7.85 -17.06 5.25
N ALA A 230 7.51 -15.80 5.57
CA ALA A 230 8.48 -14.76 5.88
C ALA A 230 8.90 -14.79 7.35
N SER A 231 7.99 -15.06 8.30
CA SER A 231 8.32 -15.19 9.74
C SER A 231 9.39 -16.27 10.04
N LYS A 232 9.47 -17.29 9.18
CA LYS A 232 10.47 -18.39 9.25
C LYS A 232 11.83 -18.03 8.63
N ALA A 233 11.99 -16.84 8.05
CA ALA A 233 13.24 -16.40 7.43
C ALA A 233 14.03 -15.51 8.38
N GLU A 234 15.36 -15.51 8.25
CA GLU A 234 16.26 -14.70 9.08
C GLU A 234 17.14 -13.77 8.23
N GLY A 235 17.80 -12.81 8.89
CA GLY A 235 18.81 -11.94 8.30
C GLY A 235 18.37 -11.20 7.03
N SER A 236 19.26 -11.18 6.03
CA SER A 236 19.03 -10.48 4.76
C SER A 236 17.92 -11.10 3.89
N ALA A 237 17.57 -12.37 4.12
CA ALA A 237 16.45 -13.02 3.45
C ALA A 237 15.10 -12.52 3.97
N LEU A 238 14.98 -12.35 5.30
CA LEU A 238 13.81 -11.73 5.94
C LEU A 238 13.59 -10.30 5.44
N GLU A 239 14.64 -9.48 5.44
CA GLU A 239 14.58 -8.08 4.98
C GLU A 239 14.02 -7.97 3.54
N LYS A 240 14.58 -8.76 2.61
CA LYS A 240 14.12 -8.79 1.21
C LYS A 240 12.66 -9.25 1.09
N LYS A 241 12.27 -10.32 1.78
CA LYS A 241 10.88 -10.82 1.80
C LYS A 241 9.91 -9.76 2.32
N VAL A 242 10.23 -9.14 3.46
CA VAL A 242 9.38 -8.15 4.14
C VAL A 242 9.21 -6.87 3.29
N ALA A 243 10.24 -6.42 2.60
CA ALA A 243 10.16 -5.30 1.67
C ALA A 243 9.23 -5.61 0.46
N ALA A 244 9.39 -6.79 -0.15
CA ALA A 244 8.56 -7.23 -1.26
C ALA A 244 7.08 -7.42 -0.85
N LEU A 245 6.84 -8.05 0.30
CA LEU A 245 5.50 -8.27 0.84
C LEU A 245 4.76 -6.96 1.12
N LYS A 246 5.43 -5.97 1.72
CA LYS A 246 4.84 -4.64 1.94
C LYS A 246 4.28 -4.05 0.64
N SER A 247 5.11 -4.00 -0.40
CA SER A 247 4.71 -3.45 -1.70
C SER A 247 3.54 -4.21 -2.33
N ARG A 248 3.52 -5.54 -2.23
CA ARG A 248 2.44 -6.38 -2.78
C ARG A 248 1.13 -6.22 -2.01
N VAL A 249 1.17 -6.18 -0.68
CA VAL A 249 -0.01 -5.96 0.15
C VAL A 249 -0.60 -4.58 -0.09
N ASP A 250 0.23 -3.55 -0.24
CA ASP A 250 -0.25 -2.19 -0.51
C ASP A 250 -1.01 -2.10 -1.85
N SER A 251 -0.56 -2.77 -2.91
CA SER A 251 -1.24 -2.84 -4.21
C SER A 251 -2.37 -3.88 -4.31
N ALA A 252 -2.45 -4.85 -3.40
CA ALA A 252 -3.43 -5.95 -3.49
C ALA A 252 -4.89 -5.49 -3.31
N ILE A 253 -5.77 -6.02 -4.17
CA ILE A 253 -7.23 -5.95 -4.05
C ILE A 253 -7.66 -7.15 -3.20
N MET A 254 -8.13 -6.89 -1.98
CA MET A 254 -8.43 -7.88 -0.95
C MET A 254 -9.33 -7.28 0.14
N PRO A 255 -9.99 -8.08 1.00
CA PRO A 255 -10.73 -7.56 2.15
C PRO A 255 -9.93 -6.60 3.03
N ALA A 256 -10.50 -5.44 3.35
CA ALA A 256 -9.86 -4.33 4.05
C ALA A 256 -9.43 -4.70 5.47
N ALA A 257 -10.25 -5.47 6.19
CA ALA A 257 -9.93 -6.00 7.53
C ALA A 257 -8.70 -6.93 7.46
N LYS A 258 -8.70 -7.90 6.53
CA LYS A 258 -7.54 -8.79 6.30
C LYS A 258 -6.28 -8.01 5.88
N LYS A 259 -6.42 -6.99 5.04
CA LYS A 259 -5.32 -6.09 4.65
C LYS A 259 -4.70 -5.37 5.86
N ALA A 260 -5.51 -4.99 6.84
CA ALA A 260 -5.02 -4.42 8.11
C ALA A 260 -4.27 -5.45 8.96
N ASP A 261 -4.84 -6.64 9.14
CA ASP A 261 -4.22 -7.76 9.90
C ASP A 261 -2.84 -8.15 9.33
N ILE A 262 -2.76 -8.28 8.00
CA ILE A 262 -1.52 -8.59 7.27
C ILE A 262 -0.49 -7.46 7.43
N ARG A 263 -0.91 -6.19 7.31
CA ARG A 263 -0.02 -5.03 7.54
C ARG A 263 0.51 -4.99 8.97
N ALA A 264 -0.29 -5.35 9.97
CA ALA A 264 0.15 -5.44 11.36
C ALA A 264 1.23 -6.53 11.54
N LYS A 265 1.03 -7.73 10.98
CA LYS A 265 2.07 -8.78 10.97
C LYS A 265 3.37 -8.33 10.28
N ILE A 266 3.27 -7.69 9.11
CA ILE A 266 4.43 -7.15 8.38
C ILE A 266 5.16 -6.08 9.20
N ALA A 267 4.45 -5.26 9.97
CA ALA A 267 5.06 -4.25 10.84
C ALA A 267 5.85 -4.86 12.01
N LEU A 268 5.42 -6.01 12.54
CA LEU A 268 6.18 -6.78 13.54
C LEU A 268 7.50 -7.30 12.94
N LEU A 269 7.44 -7.98 11.80
CA LEU A 269 8.63 -8.48 11.09
C LEU A 269 9.60 -7.34 10.71
N GLN A 270 9.09 -6.17 10.31
CA GLN A 270 9.90 -4.96 10.08
C GLN A 270 10.65 -4.49 11.34
N ASN A 271 10.02 -4.59 12.51
CA ASN A 271 10.67 -4.23 13.77
C ASN A 271 11.70 -5.26 14.22
N GLU A 272 11.51 -6.54 13.89
CA GLU A 272 12.51 -7.60 14.12
C GLU A 272 13.74 -7.40 13.24
N VAL A 273 13.57 -7.14 11.94
CA VAL A 273 14.67 -6.77 11.02
C VAL A 273 15.45 -5.57 11.56
N ARG A 274 14.78 -4.49 11.98
CA ARG A 274 15.43 -3.30 12.56
C ARG A 274 16.19 -3.61 13.85
N LYS A 275 15.63 -4.45 14.74
CA LYS A 275 16.30 -4.87 15.98
C LYS A 275 17.56 -5.70 15.69
N ALA A 276 17.48 -6.63 14.73
CA ALA A 276 18.61 -7.43 14.29
C ALA A 276 19.71 -6.56 13.67
N GLN A 277 19.36 -5.67 12.74
CA GLN A 277 20.27 -4.70 12.12
C GLN A 277 20.95 -3.81 13.17
N LYS A 278 20.21 -3.30 14.17
CA LYS A 278 20.78 -2.49 15.26
C LYS A 278 21.77 -3.31 16.11
N LYS A 279 21.44 -4.55 16.45
CA LYS A 279 22.33 -5.45 17.20
C LYS A 279 23.63 -5.75 16.42
N ILE A 280 23.52 -5.99 15.11
CA ILE A 280 24.67 -6.17 14.22
C ILE A 280 25.54 -4.91 14.20
N ALA A 281 24.96 -3.71 14.01
CA ALA A 281 25.71 -2.46 14.03
C ALA A 281 26.41 -2.20 15.38
N GLU A 282 25.75 -2.48 16.51
CA GLU A 282 26.35 -2.39 17.86
C GLU A 282 27.48 -3.40 18.08
N GLN A 283 27.42 -4.57 17.45
CA GLN A 283 28.49 -5.57 17.48
C GLN A 283 29.65 -5.16 16.57
N ASN A 284 29.37 -4.72 15.34
CA ASN A 284 30.35 -4.19 14.39
C ASN A 284 31.16 -3.05 15.01
N LEU A 285 30.50 -2.03 15.59
CA LEU A 285 31.16 -0.93 16.29
C LEU A 285 32.17 -1.41 17.34
N LYS A 286 31.80 -2.40 18.17
CA LYS A 286 32.68 -2.96 19.20
C LYS A 286 33.84 -3.76 18.62
N ILE A 287 33.58 -4.58 17.60
CA ILE A 287 34.59 -5.40 16.92
C ILE A 287 35.60 -4.49 16.19
N SER A 288 35.12 -3.54 15.39
CA SER A 288 35.96 -2.62 14.63
C SER A 288 36.86 -1.79 15.53
N VAL A 289 36.32 -1.19 16.61
CA VAL A 289 37.14 -0.41 17.56
C VAL A 289 38.16 -1.28 18.28
N LYS A 290 37.80 -2.51 18.67
CA LYS A 290 38.72 -3.45 19.34
C LYS A 290 39.88 -3.82 18.40
N VAL A 291 39.57 -4.41 17.25
CA VAL A 291 40.58 -4.90 16.28
C VAL A 291 41.47 -3.76 15.78
N ALA A 292 40.90 -2.59 15.51
CA ALA A 292 41.69 -1.43 15.10
C ALA A 292 42.63 -0.91 16.21
N THR A 293 42.20 -0.95 17.48
CA THR A 293 43.05 -0.56 18.62
C THR A 293 44.21 -1.55 18.79
N GLU A 294 43.93 -2.86 18.74
CA GLU A 294 44.94 -3.93 18.88
C GLU A 294 45.96 -3.88 17.73
N ALA A 295 45.52 -3.69 16.48
CA ALA A 295 46.40 -3.53 15.33
C ALA A 295 47.27 -2.26 15.42
N ALA A 296 46.71 -1.14 15.87
CA ALA A 296 47.47 0.09 16.08
C ALA A 296 48.47 -0.02 17.25
N GLU A 297 48.19 -0.84 18.26
CA GLU A 297 49.13 -1.16 19.35
C GLU A 297 50.30 -2.00 18.87
N SER A 298 50.06 -3.00 18.02
CA SER A 298 51.13 -3.74 17.34
C SER A 298 51.97 -2.83 16.45
N ALA A 299 51.33 -2.00 15.61
CA ALA A 299 52.04 -1.07 14.74
C ALA A 299 52.89 -0.04 15.50
N ALA A 300 52.39 0.48 16.63
CA ALA A 300 53.14 1.39 17.49
C ALA A 300 54.34 0.70 18.16
N SER A 301 54.20 -0.57 18.53
CA SER A 301 55.27 -1.38 19.12
C SER A 301 56.38 -1.70 18.11
N ASP A 302 56.02 -1.86 16.82
CA ASP A 302 56.95 -1.96 15.70
C ASP A 302 57.63 -0.60 15.33
N GLY A 303 57.28 0.50 16.03
CA GLY A 303 57.78 1.84 15.73
C GLY A 303 57.17 2.51 14.49
N LYS A 304 56.09 1.97 13.92
CA LYS A 304 55.42 2.52 12.72
C LYS A 304 54.62 3.77 13.07
N THR A 305 54.59 4.73 12.15
CA THR A 305 53.84 6.00 12.28
C THR A 305 52.41 5.94 11.73
N PHE A 306 52.05 4.83 11.08
CA PHE A 306 50.74 4.59 10.49
C PHE A 306 50.31 3.13 10.64
N CYS A 307 49.00 2.88 10.57
CA CYS A 307 48.40 1.55 10.59
C CYS A 307 47.41 1.40 9.42
N ILE A 308 47.37 0.24 8.79
CA ILE A 308 46.39 -0.09 7.74
C ILE A 308 45.82 -1.46 8.06
N ILE A 309 44.48 -1.56 8.08
CA ILE A 309 43.79 -2.80 8.42
C ILE A 309 42.62 -3.07 7.47
N GLN A 310 42.29 -4.35 7.32
CA GLN A 310 41.03 -4.81 6.78
C GLN A 310 40.18 -5.39 7.91
N LEU A 311 38.89 -5.07 7.91
CA LEU A 311 37.87 -5.59 8.82
C LEU A 311 36.78 -6.28 8.02
N ASP A 312 36.12 -7.27 8.64
CA ASP A 312 34.90 -7.86 8.11
C ASP A 312 33.69 -7.32 8.88
N VAL A 313 33.21 -6.14 8.46
CA VAL A 313 31.95 -5.53 8.96
C VAL A 313 31.04 -5.09 7.80
N GLY A 314 31.22 -5.70 6.63
CA GLY A 314 30.45 -5.41 5.43
C GLY A 314 30.55 -3.94 5.01
N LEU A 315 29.40 -3.31 4.75
CA LEU A 315 29.28 -1.90 4.35
C LEU A 315 28.97 -0.94 5.52
N ASP A 316 29.25 -1.33 6.77
CA ASP A 316 29.01 -0.49 7.94
C ASP A 316 30.02 0.66 8.06
N ALA A 317 29.76 1.72 7.29
CA ALA A 317 30.59 2.93 7.28
C ALA A 317 30.63 3.66 8.64
N ALA A 318 29.67 3.42 9.54
CA ALA A 318 29.69 3.99 10.88
C ALA A 318 30.69 3.24 11.76
N ALA A 319 30.68 1.90 11.76
CA ALA A 319 31.65 1.08 12.48
C ALA A 319 33.09 1.33 12.01
N VAL A 320 33.31 1.38 10.68
CA VAL A 320 34.61 1.67 10.08
C VAL A 320 35.13 3.06 10.48
N ARG A 321 34.26 4.09 10.47
CA ARG A 321 34.64 5.47 10.84
C ARG A 321 34.90 5.65 12.34
N GLU A 322 34.13 4.99 13.19
CA GLU A 322 34.32 5.03 14.65
C GLU A 322 35.66 4.39 15.03
N ALA A 323 36.03 3.26 14.39
CA ALA A 323 37.32 2.62 14.58
C ALA A 323 38.50 3.54 14.25
N VAL A 324 38.46 4.21 13.09
CA VAL A 324 39.45 5.24 12.69
C VAL A 324 39.54 6.34 13.75
N SER A 325 38.40 6.93 14.14
CA SER A 325 38.36 8.03 15.11
C SER A 325 38.93 7.62 16.47
N LYS A 326 38.56 6.45 16.99
CA LYS A 326 39.03 5.96 18.30
C LYS A 326 40.53 5.63 18.32
N VAL A 327 41.09 5.14 17.21
CA VAL A 327 42.54 4.94 17.10
C VAL A 327 43.28 6.27 17.03
N MET A 328 42.80 7.23 16.23
CA MET A 328 43.38 8.58 16.17
C MET A 328 43.40 9.25 17.56
N GLU A 329 42.26 9.24 18.27
CA GLU A 329 42.13 9.80 19.62
C GLU A 329 43.08 9.14 20.63
N LYS A 330 43.18 7.80 20.63
CA LYS A 330 43.95 7.06 21.65
C LYS A 330 45.45 6.98 21.38
N LYS A 331 45.86 6.94 20.12
CA LYS A 331 47.25 6.63 19.72
C LYS A 331 47.95 7.76 18.97
N GLY A 332 47.24 8.78 18.51
CA GLY A 332 47.83 9.86 17.72
C GLY A 332 48.49 9.38 16.42
N MET A 333 48.00 8.26 15.87
CA MET A 333 48.55 7.56 14.71
C MET A 333 47.64 7.76 13.49
N SER A 334 48.23 7.84 12.29
CA SER A 334 47.47 7.82 11.04
C SER A 334 46.96 6.41 10.76
N ILE A 335 45.67 6.24 10.49
CA ILE A 335 45.07 4.91 10.24
C ILE A 335 44.15 4.91 9.01
N MET A 336 44.22 3.83 8.24
CA MET A 336 43.22 3.52 7.20
C MET A 336 42.58 2.17 7.47
N VAL A 337 41.24 2.13 7.43
CA VAL A 337 40.43 0.95 7.70
C VAL A 337 39.61 0.64 6.45
N PHE A 338 39.79 -0.57 5.92
CA PHE A 338 39.02 -1.14 4.83
C PHE A 338 37.98 -2.12 5.39
N SER A 339 36.80 -2.18 4.79
CA SER A 339 35.81 -3.23 5.02
C SER A 339 35.14 -3.62 3.71
N THR A 340 34.91 -4.90 3.51
CA THR A 340 34.40 -5.48 2.25
C THR A 340 33.08 -6.21 2.50
N ASP A 341 32.16 -6.16 1.55
CA ASP A 341 30.98 -7.02 1.51
C ASP A 341 31.03 -7.89 0.24
N GLU A 342 31.25 -9.18 0.43
CA GLU A 342 31.28 -10.19 -0.64
C GLU A 342 29.94 -10.25 -1.39
N THR A 343 28.82 -10.00 -0.70
CA THR A 343 27.46 -10.09 -1.28
C THR A 343 27.22 -9.06 -2.37
N THR A 344 27.84 -7.88 -2.27
CA THR A 344 27.68 -6.78 -3.25
C THR A 344 28.95 -6.45 -4.03
N ASN A 345 30.07 -7.14 -3.76
CA ASN A 345 31.42 -6.84 -4.26
C ASN A 345 31.83 -5.37 -4.03
N LYS A 346 31.39 -4.77 -2.90
CA LYS A 346 31.67 -3.38 -2.55
C LYS A 346 32.61 -3.30 -1.36
N ALA A 347 33.38 -2.20 -1.31
CA ALA A 347 34.29 -1.91 -0.23
C ALA A 347 33.98 -0.52 0.36
N VAL A 348 33.97 -0.39 1.68
CA VAL A 348 33.96 0.89 2.39
C VAL A 348 35.34 1.12 2.98
N VAL A 349 35.88 2.33 2.80
CA VAL A 349 37.20 2.69 3.30
C VAL A 349 37.10 4.02 4.05
N CYS A 350 37.69 4.10 5.23
CA CYS A 350 37.86 5.35 5.96
C CYS A 350 39.34 5.54 6.31
N ALA A 351 39.84 6.74 6.06
CA ALA A 351 41.19 7.17 6.40
C ALA A 351 41.13 8.29 7.44
N GLY A 352 42.12 8.29 8.33
CA GLY A 352 42.25 9.25 9.41
C GLY A 352 43.70 9.66 9.61
N VAL A 353 43.95 10.96 9.60
CA VAL A 353 45.26 11.58 9.86
C VAL A 353 45.08 12.57 11.02
N PRO A 354 45.78 12.42 12.15
CA PRO A 354 45.67 13.33 13.30
C PRO A 354 46.01 14.79 12.94
N ASP A 355 45.20 15.73 13.43
CA ASP A 355 45.40 17.16 13.15
C ASP A 355 46.74 17.67 13.74
N LYS A 356 47.63 18.12 12.85
CA LYS A 356 48.73 19.07 13.11
C LYS A 356 49.74 18.68 14.22
N SER A 357 50.33 17.49 14.12
CA SER A 357 51.75 17.35 14.54
C SER A 357 52.67 17.60 13.34
N ASP A 358 53.89 18.10 13.56
CA ASP A 358 54.84 18.34 12.47
C ASP A 358 55.19 17.06 11.67
N LYS A 359 54.99 15.88 12.27
CA LYS A 359 55.25 14.57 11.66
C LYS A 359 54.27 14.18 10.53
N PHE A 360 53.07 14.75 10.49
CA PHE A 360 52.02 14.32 9.54
C PHE A 360 51.67 15.38 8.47
N LYS A 361 52.35 16.54 8.45
CA LYS A 361 52.05 17.65 7.52
C LYS A 361 52.14 17.29 6.04
N GLN A 362 52.86 16.22 5.67
CA GLN A 362 53.03 15.78 4.29
C GLN A 362 51.96 14.80 3.80
N LEU A 363 51.14 14.24 4.69
CA LEU A 363 50.13 13.23 4.36
C LEU A 363 48.72 13.85 4.35
N ASP A 364 48.23 14.24 3.17
CA ASP A 364 46.83 14.65 3.02
C ASP A 364 45.90 13.42 3.04
N VAL A 365 44.89 13.44 3.92
CA VAL A 365 43.95 12.33 4.11
C VAL A 365 43.08 12.08 2.89
N THR A 366 42.80 13.11 2.09
CA THR A 366 41.99 13.01 0.87
C THR A 366 42.80 12.45 -0.28
N GLU A 367 44.07 12.87 -0.45
CA GLU A 367 45.02 12.33 -1.43
C GLU A 367 45.31 10.84 -1.13
N TRP A 368 45.59 10.51 0.13
CA TRP A 368 45.85 9.13 0.58
C TRP A 368 44.65 8.21 0.33
N LEU A 369 43.44 8.64 0.71
CA LEU A 369 42.23 7.86 0.48
C LEU A 369 41.84 7.77 -1.01
N THR A 370 42.02 8.85 -1.79
CA THR A 370 41.73 8.83 -3.24
C THR A 370 42.66 7.85 -3.97
N THR A 371 43.94 7.82 -3.57
CA THR A 371 44.92 6.86 -4.05
C THR A 371 44.46 5.44 -3.74
N ALA A 372 44.20 5.12 -2.47
CA ALA A 372 43.74 3.82 -2.02
C ALA A 372 42.43 3.34 -2.69
N LEU A 373 41.50 4.25 -3.01
CA LEU A 373 40.23 3.91 -3.66
C LEU A 373 40.36 3.64 -5.18
N GLY A 374 41.50 3.98 -5.79
CA GLY A 374 41.73 3.80 -7.24
C GLY A 374 41.49 2.35 -7.73
N PRO A 375 42.19 1.34 -7.16
CA PRO A 375 41.98 -0.07 -7.52
C PRO A 375 40.53 -0.55 -7.29
N LEU A 376 39.87 -0.04 -6.26
CA LEU A 376 38.49 -0.36 -5.89
C LEU A 376 37.42 0.34 -6.78
N LYS A 377 37.85 1.11 -7.78
CA LYS A 377 37.00 2.00 -8.62
C LYS A 377 36.14 2.96 -7.79
N GLY A 378 36.65 3.33 -6.62
CA GLY A 378 35.92 4.08 -5.61
C GLY A 378 35.98 5.59 -5.76
N ARG A 379 35.13 6.28 -4.99
CA ARG A 379 35.15 7.74 -4.88
C ARG A 379 35.35 8.16 -3.43
N CYS A 380 36.30 9.07 -3.23
CA CYS A 380 36.50 9.72 -1.94
C CYS A 380 35.33 10.69 -1.67
N GLY A 381 34.71 10.59 -0.49
CA GLY A 381 33.77 11.60 0.00
C GLY A 381 34.51 12.86 0.48
N LYS A 382 33.77 13.94 0.76
CA LYS A 382 34.38 15.16 1.30
C LYS A 382 34.99 14.89 2.68
N GLY A 383 36.32 14.94 2.76
CA GLY A 383 37.05 14.89 4.02
C GLY A 383 36.74 16.10 4.91
N LYS A 384 36.70 15.90 6.23
CA LYS A 384 36.53 16.95 7.24
C LYS A 384 37.20 16.53 8.55
N SER A 385 37.98 17.43 9.15
CA SER A 385 38.63 17.25 10.46
C SER A 385 39.51 16.00 10.52
N GLY A 386 40.53 15.92 9.66
CA GLY A 386 41.47 14.79 9.60
C GLY A 386 40.89 13.46 9.12
N LEU A 387 39.57 13.36 8.87
CA LEU A 387 38.88 12.15 8.44
C LEU A 387 38.37 12.26 7.00
N ALA A 388 38.60 11.21 6.20
CA ALA A 388 37.94 11.02 4.91
C ALA A 388 37.34 9.62 4.81
N SER A 389 36.26 9.46 4.06
CA SER A 389 35.57 8.18 3.87
C SER A 389 35.06 8.05 2.44
N GLY A 390 35.15 6.86 1.86
CA GLY A 390 34.67 6.57 0.51
C GLY A 390 34.20 5.14 0.34
N GLN A 391 33.64 4.86 -0.84
CA GLN A 391 33.14 3.54 -1.21
C GLN A 391 33.65 3.16 -2.60
N GLY A 392 34.09 1.92 -2.74
CA GLY A 392 34.45 1.25 -3.99
C GLY A 392 33.41 0.23 -4.43
N THR A 393 33.38 -0.04 -5.73
CA THR A 393 32.45 -1.00 -6.37
C THR A 393 33.13 -2.28 -6.84
N ASP A 394 34.40 -2.49 -6.47
CA ASP A 394 35.17 -3.66 -6.86
C ASP A 394 36.05 -4.13 -5.69
N ALA A 395 35.44 -4.83 -4.74
CA ALA A 395 36.13 -5.37 -3.56
C ALA A 395 37.21 -6.40 -3.90
N SER A 396 37.18 -7.01 -5.09
CA SER A 396 38.19 -7.97 -5.56
C SER A 396 39.63 -7.41 -5.53
N GLN A 397 39.79 -6.08 -5.62
CA GLN A 397 41.09 -5.41 -5.65
C GLN A 397 41.52 -4.86 -4.27
N VAL A 398 40.94 -5.33 -3.16
CA VAL A 398 41.26 -4.83 -1.80
C VAL A 398 42.74 -5.01 -1.44
N ASN A 399 43.39 -6.11 -1.83
CA ASN A 399 44.82 -6.31 -1.58
C ASN A 399 45.68 -5.25 -2.29
N ALA A 400 45.41 -5.00 -3.58
CA ALA A 400 46.10 -3.95 -4.33
C ALA A 400 45.84 -2.55 -3.75
N ALA A 401 44.67 -2.31 -3.16
CA ALA A 401 44.36 -1.06 -2.47
C ALA A 401 45.11 -0.91 -1.13
N LEU A 402 45.27 -1.99 -0.37
CA LEU A 402 46.07 -2.04 0.86
C LEU A 402 47.54 -1.76 0.57
N ASP A 403 48.13 -2.43 -0.42
CA ASP A 403 49.54 -2.27 -0.83
C ASP A 403 49.83 -0.84 -1.31
N LEU A 404 48.92 -0.28 -2.11
CA LEU A 404 49.02 1.09 -2.62
C LEU A 404 48.90 2.13 -1.49
N ALA A 405 47.99 1.91 -0.53
CA ALA A 405 47.84 2.76 0.65
C ALA A 405 49.09 2.72 1.56
N ALA A 406 49.70 1.54 1.73
CA ALA A 406 50.94 1.37 2.51
C ALA A 406 52.13 2.03 1.82
N SER A 407 52.25 1.86 0.50
CA SER A 407 53.29 2.49 -0.32
C SER A 407 53.20 4.02 -0.26
N PHE A 408 52.00 4.58 -0.42
CA PHE A 408 51.78 6.02 -0.35
C PHE A 408 52.09 6.61 1.03
N ALA A 409 51.65 5.96 2.11
CA ALA A 409 51.96 6.39 3.47
C ALA A 409 53.48 6.37 3.74
N SER A 410 54.16 5.30 3.30
CA SER A 410 55.62 5.16 3.45
C SER A 410 56.43 6.20 2.65
N LEU A 411 55.90 6.68 1.52
CA LEU A 411 56.53 7.72 0.69
C LEU A 411 56.34 9.15 1.21
N LYS A 412 55.36 9.37 2.10
CA LYS A 412 55.02 10.70 2.65
C LYS A 412 55.39 10.86 4.14
N LEU A 413 55.73 9.77 4.83
CA LEU A 413 56.06 9.74 6.26
C LEU A 413 57.50 9.31 6.58
N ASN A 414 58.29 8.91 5.56
CA ASN A 414 59.75 8.85 5.61
C ASN A 414 60.32 10.12 4.96
#